data_AF-A0A839E5R7-F1
#
_entry.id   AF-A0A839E5R7-F1
#
_cell.length_a   1.000
_cell.length_b   1.000
_cell.length_c   1.000
_cell.angle_alpha   90.00
_cell.angle_beta   90.00
_cell.angle_gamma   90.00
#
_symmetry.space_group_name_H-M   'P 1'
#
loop_
_entity.id
_entity.type
_entity.pdbx_description
1 polymer ?
#
loop_
_entity_poly.entity_id
_entity_poly.type
_entity_poly.pdbx_seq_one_letter_code
_entity_poly.pdbx_strand_id
1 'polypeptide(L)'
;MTRTAPYRPLDTELTTERLALTPFHSDDAVAYAAICAARGGEPADPATILERIPALEHGLAQHGLGLRMLRLAGERWPVGYIALIPGRATVDEPELVSELLPAVRGHGLATEAAYELIAAAWRTGRERLWTTIAASNLASLRVAAKVGFIAQHVTNDERGEVVWSDPYSSGVTPAPPHDSDALTAALEIVECPLCREALERVDGGVRCEAGHHFDVARQGYASLRGGASTATGDTVAMVEARERVQASGAHDAIAAAIAEAVPVDARWLVDLGGGTGWHAARVLDARPSLRGIVLDASVPALRRAARAHERLAAVASDVWRGVPVQDASVDVVLRVFAPGGGERGAAELERILAPRARVVIAVPEADHHRELVESLRLLRVPAGKAEEAEASIPGARLVSSTRVRAVHELGRDQVLDLVMMGPNAFHQQREALSDLLVARDEPIAVTIAVSVVVLEIA
;
A
#
# COMPACT_ATOMS: atom_id res chain seq x y z
N MET A 1 -29.76 34.18 16.22
CA MET A 1 -29.33 33.59 14.94
C MET A 1 -28.49 32.37 15.27
N THR A 2 -29.09 31.19 15.22
CA THR A 2 -28.44 29.91 15.47
C THR A 2 -27.41 29.68 14.37
N ARG A 3 -26.13 29.87 14.71
CA ARG A 3 -25.02 29.58 13.80
C ARG A 3 -25.10 28.09 13.50
N THR A 4 -25.47 27.73 12.27
CA THR A 4 -25.36 26.36 11.78
C THR A 4 -23.95 25.87 12.08
N ALA A 5 -23.82 24.73 12.77
CA ALA A 5 -22.52 24.15 13.07
C ALA A 5 -21.71 24.03 11.76
N PRO A 6 -20.42 24.40 11.74
CA PRO A 6 -19.62 24.41 10.51
C PRO A 6 -19.47 23.00 9.89
N TYR A 7 -19.74 21.94 10.65
CA TYR A 7 -19.64 20.55 10.23
C TYR A 7 -20.95 19.80 10.45
N ARG A 8 -21.21 18.79 9.61
CA ARG A 8 -22.35 17.89 9.79
C ARG A 8 -22.12 16.99 11.03
N PRO A 9 -23.20 16.48 11.66
CA PRO A 9 -23.05 15.50 12.73
C PRO A 9 -22.31 14.26 12.26
N LEU A 10 -21.49 13.68 13.14
CA LEU A 10 -20.86 12.38 12.95
C LEU A 10 -21.92 11.28 13.07
N ASP A 11 -21.90 10.30 12.16
CA ASP A 11 -22.80 9.15 12.17
C ASP A 11 -22.86 8.46 13.52
N THR A 12 -24.07 8.25 14.03
CA THR A 12 -24.32 7.69 15.36
C THR A 12 -23.89 6.23 15.48
N GLU A 13 -24.04 5.46 14.41
CA GLU A 13 -23.65 4.05 14.34
C GLU A 13 -22.85 3.82 13.06
N LEU A 14 -21.77 3.07 13.19
CA LEU A 14 -20.92 2.65 12.08
C LEU A 14 -20.72 1.14 12.18
N THR A 15 -20.56 0.48 11.05
CA THR A 15 -20.36 -0.97 10.98
C THR A 15 -19.19 -1.27 10.07
N THR A 16 -18.37 -2.21 10.49
CA THR A 16 -17.29 -2.78 9.69
C THR A 16 -17.53 -4.28 9.54
N GLU A 17 -16.58 -4.97 8.91
CA GLU A 17 -16.64 -6.43 8.75
C GLU A 17 -16.76 -7.16 10.10
N ARG A 18 -15.99 -6.71 11.11
CA ARG A 18 -15.89 -7.39 12.41
C ARG A 18 -16.41 -6.58 13.58
N LEU A 19 -16.75 -5.30 13.39
CA LEU A 19 -17.12 -4.40 14.48
C LEU A 19 -18.45 -3.68 14.25
N ALA A 20 -19.17 -3.49 15.35
CA ALA A 20 -20.19 -2.47 15.49
C ALA A 20 -19.65 -1.32 16.36
N LEU A 21 -19.66 -0.12 15.82
CA LEU A 21 -19.24 1.13 16.46
C LEU A 21 -20.50 1.89 16.86
N THR A 22 -20.90 1.82 18.12
CA THR A 22 -22.18 2.41 18.58
C THR A 22 -21.94 3.50 19.62
N PRO A 23 -22.95 4.31 19.96
CA PRO A 23 -22.89 5.21 21.11
C PRO A 23 -22.67 4.44 22.42
N PHE A 24 -22.22 5.15 23.45
CA PHE A 24 -22.13 4.61 24.80
C PHE A 24 -23.54 4.33 25.37
N HIS A 25 -23.71 3.14 25.96
CA HIS A 25 -24.87 2.79 26.76
C HIS A 25 -24.49 2.71 28.24
N SER A 26 -25.45 2.95 29.14
CA SER A 26 -25.24 2.86 30.59
C SER A 26 -24.62 1.52 31.01
N ASP A 27 -25.01 0.43 30.34
CA ASP A 27 -24.48 -0.91 30.62
C ASP A 27 -22.98 -1.03 30.30
N ASP A 28 -22.44 -0.16 29.45
CA ASP A 28 -21.02 -0.17 29.08
C ASP A 28 -20.11 0.36 30.19
N ALA A 29 -20.65 0.97 31.25
CA ALA A 29 -19.86 1.66 32.27
C ALA A 29 -18.78 0.76 32.90
N VAL A 30 -19.10 -0.50 33.16
CA VAL A 30 -18.15 -1.49 33.71
C VAL A 30 -17.06 -1.84 32.70
N ALA A 31 -17.43 -2.06 31.44
CA ALA A 31 -16.47 -2.37 30.39
C ALA A 31 -15.56 -1.17 30.08
N TYR A 32 -16.12 0.04 30.06
CA TYR A 32 -15.38 1.29 29.91
C TYR A 32 -14.36 1.49 31.05
N ALA A 33 -14.77 1.22 32.30
CA ALA A 33 -13.87 1.25 33.46
C ALA A 33 -12.68 0.31 33.28
N ALA A 34 -12.94 -0.93 32.83
CA ALA A 34 -11.92 -1.93 32.57
C ALA A 34 -10.95 -1.52 31.45
N ILE A 35 -11.47 -0.91 30.37
CA ILE A 35 -10.65 -0.37 29.28
C ILE A 35 -9.73 0.75 29.81
N CYS A 36 -10.26 1.69 30.61
CA CYS A 36 -9.47 2.76 31.19
C CYS A 36 -8.39 2.26 32.16
N ALA A 37 -8.70 1.28 33.00
CA ALA A 37 -7.74 0.68 33.91
C ALA A 37 -6.59 -0.01 33.15
N ALA A 38 -6.91 -0.69 32.04
CA ALA A 38 -5.91 -1.34 31.19
C ALA A 38 -4.94 -0.38 30.47
N ARG A 39 -5.20 0.94 30.52
CA ARG A 39 -4.30 2.01 30.05
C ARG A 39 -3.25 2.40 31.10
N GLY A 40 -3.31 1.84 32.31
CA GLY A 40 -2.40 2.16 33.42
C GLY A 40 -2.85 3.33 34.30
N GLY A 41 -4.11 3.76 34.19
CA GLY A 41 -4.74 4.69 35.14
C GLY A 41 -5.44 3.96 36.28
N GLU A 42 -5.78 4.67 37.36
CA GLU A 42 -6.64 4.12 38.41
C GLU A 42 -8.00 3.73 37.82
N PRO A 43 -8.57 2.56 38.21
CA PRO A 43 -9.90 2.16 37.77
C PRO A 43 -10.92 3.23 38.14
N ALA A 44 -11.57 3.83 37.13
CA ALA A 44 -12.66 4.75 37.38
C ALA A 44 -13.90 3.97 37.87
N ASP A 45 -14.53 4.47 38.93
CA ASP A 45 -15.79 3.91 39.44
C ASP A 45 -16.88 3.99 38.35
N PRO A 46 -17.59 2.88 38.05
CA PRO A 46 -18.67 2.87 37.05
C PRO A 46 -19.74 3.95 37.27
N ALA A 47 -20.06 4.32 38.51
CA ALA A 47 -21.01 5.41 38.75
C ALA A 47 -20.49 6.76 38.24
N THR A 48 -19.20 7.02 38.41
CA THR A 48 -18.54 8.22 37.86
C THR A 48 -18.55 8.20 36.32
N ILE A 49 -18.44 7.03 35.69
CA ILE A 49 -18.50 6.89 34.22
C ILE A 49 -19.91 7.19 33.70
N LEU A 50 -20.95 6.69 34.38
CA LEU A 50 -22.35 6.92 34.04
C LEU A 50 -22.72 8.40 34.05
N GLU A 51 -22.10 9.20 34.92
CA GLU A 51 -22.31 10.64 34.94
C GLU A 51 -21.52 11.37 33.84
N ARG A 52 -20.26 10.94 33.60
CA ARG A 52 -19.32 11.67 32.75
C ARG A 52 -19.47 11.41 31.26
N ILE A 53 -19.65 10.15 30.84
CA ILE A 53 -19.60 9.80 29.43
C ILE A 53 -20.79 10.34 28.63
N PRO A 54 -22.05 10.24 29.13
CA PRO A 54 -23.18 10.87 28.42
C PRO A 54 -23.03 12.39 28.26
N ALA A 55 -22.48 13.07 29.28
CA ALA A 55 -22.20 14.50 29.21
C ALA A 55 -21.10 14.83 28.19
N LEU A 56 -20.04 14.01 28.14
CA LEU A 56 -18.99 14.11 27.13
C LEU A 56 -19.54 13.90 25.71
N GLU A 57 -20.31 12.84 25.49
CA GLU A 57 -20.91 12.56 24.18
C GLU A 57 -21.84 13.69 23.74
N HIS A 58 -22.65 14.24 24.65
CA HIS A 58 -23.49 15.39 24.35
C HIS A 58 -22.66 16.61 23.92
N GLY A 59 -21.58 16.92 24.65
CA GLY A 59 -20.69 18.03 24.30
C GLY A 59 -19.98 17.83 22.95
N LEU A 60 -19.50 16.61 22.67
CA LEU A 60 -18.87 16.28 21.39
C LEU A 60 -19.86 16.39 20.23
N ALA A 61 -21.09 15.91 20.41
CA ALA A 61 -22.13 15.92 19.38
C ALA A 61 -22.52 17.36 18.94
N GLN A 62 -22.48 18.34 19.85
CA GLN A 62 -22.71 19.76 19.52
C GLN A 62 -21.72 20.31 18.48
N HIS A 63 -20.59 19.64 18.31
CA HIS A 63 -19.53 20.01 17.39
C HIS A 63 -19.33 19.01 16.25
N GLY A 64 -20.24 18.04 16.07
CA GLY A 64 -20.08 16.98 15.07
C GLY A 64 -18.92 16.04 15.37
N LEU A 65 -18.57 15.88 16.64
CA LEU A 65 -17.58 14.92 17.15
C LEU A 65 -18.29 13.80 17.90
N GLY A 66 -17.56 12.77 18.33
CA GLY A 66 -18.19 11.69 19.09
C GLY A 66 -17.28 10.55 19.50
N LEU A 67 -17.77 9.77 20.46
CA LEU A 67 -17.18 8.54 20.94
C LEU A 67 -18.01 7.35 20.46
N ARG A 68 -17.37 6.28 20.03
CA ARG A 68 -18.01 5.02 19.65
C ARG A 68 -17.40 3.87 20.44
N MET A 69 -18.26 3.10 21.09
CA MET A 69 -17.92 1.85 21.73
C MET A 69 -17.73 0.77 20.67
N LEU A 70 -16.61 0.06 20.73
CA LEU A 70 -16.25 -1.00 19.79
C LEU A 70 -16.80 -2.33 20.29
N ARG A 71 -17.75 -2.93 19.58
CA ARG A 71 -18.23 -4.30 19.83
C ARG A 71 -17.83 -5.19 18.68
N LEU A 72 -17.44 -6.43 18.98
CA LEU A 72 -17.33 -7.45 17.93
C LEU A 72 -18.73 -7.73 17.36
N ALA A 73 -18.82 -8.05 16.07
CA ALA A 73 -20.09 -8.33 15.42
C ALA A 73 -20.87 -9.43 16.17
N GLY A 74 -22.11 -9.13 16.58
CA GLY A 74 -22.97 -10.02 17.35
C GLY A 74 -22.70 -10.06 18.86
N GLU A 75 -21.64 -9.40 19.35
CA GLU A 75 -21.31 -9.33 20.78
C GLU A 75 -21.98 -8.15 21.48
N ARG A 76 -22.42 -8.39 22.72
CA ARG A 76 -23.09 -7.36 23.54
C ARG A 76 -22.10 -6.37 24.16
N TRP A 77 -20.96 -6.88 24.63
CA TRP A 77 -20.04 -6.13 25.47
C TRP A 77 -18.95 -5.46 24.63
N PRO A 78 -18.63 -4.18 24.88
CA PRO A 78 -17.59 -3.52 24.14
C PRO A 78 -16.20 -4.01 24.54
N VAL A 79 -15.34 -4.15 23.55
CA VAL A 79 -13.94 -4.56 23.69
C VAL A 79 -12.96 -3.38 23.62
N GLY A 80 -13.48 -2.18 23.36
CA GLY A 80 -12.71 -0.95 23.24
C GLY A 80 -13.62 0.25 22.97
N TYR A 81 -13.01 1.41 22.72
CA TYR A 81 -13.67 2.57 22.16
C TYR A 81 -12.76 3.27 21.14
N ILE A 82 -13.37 4.04 20.27
CA ILE A 82 -12.70 4.99 19.37
C ILE A 82 -13.44 6.31 19.41
N ALA A 83 -12.74 7.44 19.35
CA ALA A 83 -13.37 8.75 19.41
C ALA A 83 -12.66 9.79 18.55
N LEU A 84 -13.45 10.75 18.09
CA LEU A 84 -12.98 12.05 17.64
C LEU A 84 -13.22 13.05 18.76
N ILE A 85 -12.15 13.65 19.27
CA ILE A 85 -12.18 14.62 20.37
C ILE A 85 -11.31 15.82 20.05
N PRO A 86 -11.53 17.02 20.62
CA PRO A 86 -10.61 18.13 20.43
C PRO A 86 -9.20 17.82 20.92
N GLY A 87 -9.07 17.09 22.04
CA GLY A 87 -7.78 16.66 22.57
C GLY A 87 -6.84 17.83 22.89
N ARG A 88 -5.60 17.74 22.41
CA ARG A 88 -4.59 18.81 22.33
C ARG A 88 -4.77 19.69 21.09
N ALA A 89 -5.55 19.24 20.11
CA ALA A 89 -5.86 19.97 18.88
C ALA A 89 -7.11 20.86 19.07
N THR A 90 -7.98 20.94 18.06
CA THR A 90 -9.13 21.85 18.09
C THR A 90 -10.43 21.14 17.73
N VAL A 91 -11.56 21.82 17.89
CA VAL A 91 -12.86 21.31 17.43
C VAL A 91 -12.92 21.20 15.90
N ASP A 92 -12.21 22.08 15.19
CA ASP A 92 -12.21 22.14 13.74
C ASP A 92 -11.27 21.09 13.14
N GLU A 93 -10.13 20.86 13.80
CA GLU A 93 -9.14 19.82 13.51
C GLU A 93 -9.03 18.85 14.70
N PRO A 94 -9.98 17.91 14.88
CA PRO A 94 -10.02 17.06 16.06
C PRO A 94 -9.00 15.91 15.99
N GLU A 95 -8.76 15.31 17.14
CA GLU A 95 -7.92 14.13 17.30
C GLU A 95 -8.71 12.81 17.25
N LEU A 96 -8.14 11.86 16.52
CA LEU A 96 -8.52 10.45 16.56
C LEU A 96 -7.81 9.74 17.72
N VAL A 97 -8.59 9.18 18.63
CA VAL A 97 -8.11 8.38 19.77
C VAL A 97 -8.80 7.03 19.82
N SER A 98 -8.07 5.98 20.22
CA SER A 98 -8.64 4.64 20.38
C SER A 98 -8.00 3.91 21.55
N GLU A 99 -8.80 3.07 22.22
CA GLU A 99 -8.33 2.18 23.28
C GLU A 99 -9.04 0.84 23.21
N LEU A 100 -8.30 -0.24 23.44
CA LEU A 100 -8.83 -1.60 23.42
C LEU A 100 -8.34 -2.38 24.64
N LEU A 101 -9.17 -3.33 25.08
CA LEU A 101 -8.79 -4.32 26.08
C LEU A 101 -7.56 -5.11 25.62
N PRO A 102 -6.62 -5.46 26.51
CA PRO A 102 -5.41 -6.21 26.16
C PRO A 102 -5.68 -7.50 25.40
N ALA A 103 -6.77 -8.20 25.74
CA ALA A 103 -7.14 -9.50 25.15
C ALA A 103 -7.46 -9.45 23.65
N VAL A 104 -7.79 -8.27 23.10
CA VAL A 104 -8.17 -8.12 21.68
C VAL A 104 -7.15 -7.29 20.88
N ARG A 105 -6.02 -6.92 21.50
CA ARG A 105 -4.94 -6.21 20.81
C ARG A 105 -4.20 -7.16 19.85
N GLY A 106 -3.67 -6.62 18.75
CA GLY A 106 -2.91 -7.40 17.76
C GLY A 106 -3.74 -8.05 16.66
N HIS A 107 -5.08 -8.01 16.76
CA HIS A 107 -6.00 -8.60 15.76
C HIS A 107 -6.46 -7.62 14.66
N GLY A 108 -5.91 -6.39 14.64
CA GLY A 108 -6.22 -5.38 13.63
C GLY A 108 -7.49 -4.56 13.88
N LEU A 109 -8.24 -4.82 14.95
CA LEU A 109 -9.51 -4.15 15.26
C LEU A 109 -9.36 -2.62 15.43
N ALA A 110 -8.27 -2.15 16.05
CA ALA A 110 -7.99 -0.72 16.18
C ALA A 110 -7.82 -0.03 14.82
N THR A 111 -7.14 -0.70 13.90
CA THR A 111 -6.90 -0.20 12.54
C THR A 111 -8.21 -0.17 11.74
N GLU A 112 -9.00 -1.23 11.82
CA GLU A 112 -10.32 -1.32 11.18
C GLU A 112 -11.28 -0.23 11.68
N ALA A 113 -11.42 -0.07 13.00
CA ALA A 113 -12.25 0.98 13.59
C ALA A 113 -11.78 2.38 13.19
N ALA A 114 -10.46 2.61 13.14
CA ALA A 114 -9.89 3.89 12.76
C ALA A 114 -10.22 4.24 11.30
N TYR A 115 -10.11 3.30 10.36
CA TYR A 115 -10.50 3.55 8.97
C TYR A 115 -11.95 4.02 8.84
N GLU A 116 -12.87 3.32 9.50
CA GLU A 116 -14.28 3.65 9.44
C GLU A 116 -14.58 5.01 10.08
N LEU A 117 -13.98 5.31 11.24
CA LEU A 117 -14.20 6.59 11.90
C LEU A 117 -13.59 7.76 11.12
N ILE A 118 -12.43 7.57 10.47
CA ILE A 118 -11.83 8.59 9.60
C ILE A 118 -12.73 8.87 8.39
N ALA A 119 -13.23 7.81 7.73
CA ALA A 119 -14.16 7.97 6.61
C ALA A 119 -15.44 8.69 7.03
N ALA A 120 -15.99 8.36 8.20
CA ALA A 120 -17.12 9.08 8.80
C ALA A 120 -16.78 10.55 9.10
N ALA A 121 -15.57 10.83 9.58
CA ALA A 121 -15.12 12.19 9.86
C ALA A 121 -15.10 13.06 8.60
N TRP A 122 -14.62 12.55 7.47
CA TRP A 122 -14.62 13.29 6.21
C TRP A 122 -16.01 13.61 5.70
N ARG A 123 -16.97 12.70 5.90
CA ARG A 123 -18.39 12.95 5.56
C ARG A 123 -19.01 14.09 6.38
N THR A 124 -18.38 14.50 7.48
CA THR A 124 -18.79 15.70 8.23
C THR A 124 -18.43 17.02 7.54
N GLY A 125 -17.55 16.98 6.53
CA GLY A 125 -16.99 18.17 5.86
C GLY A 125 -15.69 18.66 6.47
N ARG A 126 -15.00 17.83 7.26
CA ARG A 126 -13.67 18.12 7.80
C ARG A 126 -12.60 17.93 6.73
N GLU A 127 -11.56 18.76 6.82
CA GLU A 127 -10.42 18.71 5.90
C GLU A 127 -9.14 18.20 6.60
N ARG A 128 -9.12 18.19 7.93
CA ARG A 128 -7.97 17.74 8.71
C ARG A 128 -8.37 17.01 9.99
N LEU A 129 -7.58 16.00 10.34
CA LEU A 129 -7.62 15.28 11.60
C LEU A 129 -6.20 15.15 12.15
N TRP A 130 -6.09 15.08 13.47
CA TRP A 130 -4.84 14.83 14.16
C TRP A 130 -4.87 13.48 14.88
N THR A 131 -3.70 12.97 15.21
CA THR A 131 -3.53 12.03 16.32
C THR A 131 -2.26 12.41 17.05
N THR A 132 -2.34 12.50 18.38
CA THR A 132 -1.17 12.77 19.22
C THR A 132 -0.83 11.53 20.02
N ILE A 133 0.36 10.99 19.78
CA ILE A 133 0.76 9.68 20.31
C ILE A 133 2.10 9.84 21.02
N ALA A 134 2.21 9.35 22.25
CA ALA A 134 3.49 9.30 22.96
C ALA A 134 4.53 8.54 22.13
N ALA A 135 5.75 9.07 21.99
CA ALA A 135 6.81 8.48 21.17
C ALA A 135 7.16 7.04 21.61
N SER A 136 6.96 6.72 22.89
CA SER A 136 7.13 5.37 23.45
C SER A 136 6.00 4.39 23.09
N ASN A 137 4.85 4.86 22.60
CA ASN A 137 3.69 4.04 22.26
C ASN A 137 3.75 3.52 20.82
N LEU A 138 4.67 2.58 20.58
CA LEU A 138 4.89 1.96 19.26
C LEU A 138 3.66 1.22 18.72
N ALA A 139 2.74 0.77 19.58
CA ALA A 139 1.50 0.12 19.15
C ALA A 139 0.59 1.12 18.42
N SER A 140 0.36 2.28 19.02
CA SER A 140 -0.51 3.30 18.45
C SER A 140 0.14 3.99 17.25
N LEU A 141 1.46 4.24 17.28
CA LEU A 141 2.20 4.75 16.12
C LEU A 141 2.06 3.82 14.90
N ARG A 142 2.09 2.49 15.12
CA ARG A 142 1.85 1.52 14.04
C ARG A 142 0.41 1.51 13.54
N VAL A 143 -0.58 1.79 14.40
CA VAL A 143 -1.98 1.94 13.97
C VAL A 143 -2.12 3.20 13.13
N ALA A 144 -1.61 4.34 13.61
CA ALA A 144 -1.63 5.62 12.90
C ALA A 144 -0.99 5.50 11.51
N ALA A 145 0.23 4.95 11.43
CA ALA A 145 0.91 4.73 10.16
C ALA A 145 0.11 3.83 9.20
N LYS A 146 -0.55 2.78 9.71
CA LYS A 146 -1.40 1.91 8.88
C LYS A 146 -2.59 2.65 8.29
N VAL A 147 -3.21 3.55 9.04
CA VAL A 147 -4.37 4.33 8.57
C VAL A 147 -3.97 5.63 7.86
N GLY A 148 -2.71 5.75 7.44
CA GLY A 148 -2.23 6.82 6.58
C GLY A 148 -1.84 8.11 7.29
N PHE A 149 -1.70 8.11 8.62
CA PHE A 149 -1.19 9.26 9.37
C PHE A 149 0.33 9.35 9.26
N ILE A 150 0.84 10.53 8.92
CA ILE A 150 2.26 10.83 8.77
C ILE A 150 2.68 11.75 9.90
N ALA A 151 3.82 11.43 10.53
CA ALA A 151 4.40 12.27 11.56
C ALA A 151 4.80 13.63 10.98
N GLN A 152 4.23 14.70 11.53
CA GLN A 152 4.50 16.08 11.12
C GLN A 152 5.54 16.74 12.02
N HIS A 153 5.34 16.64 13.34
CA HIS A 153 6.23 17.24 14.33
C HIS A 153 6.15 16.52 15.68
N VAL A 154 7.10 16.82 16.57
CA VAL A 154 7.15 16.29 17.93
C VAL A 154 7.09 17.45 18.92
N THR A 155 6.25 17.31 19.94
CA THR A 155 6.20 18.23 21.09
C THR A 155 6.56 17.49 22.37
N ASN A 156 7.00 18.21 23.40
CA ASN A 156 7.23 17.65 24.73
C ASN A 156 6.16 18.09 25.71
N ASP A 157 5.67 17.16 26.52
CA ASP A 157 4.84 17.46 27.69
C ASP A 157 5.39 16.77 28.96
N GLU A 158 4.67 16.91 30.08
CA GLU A 158 5.05 16.33 31.37
C GLU A 158 5.20 14.79 31.36
N ARG A 159 4.66 14.11 30.34
CA ARG A 159 4.72 12.66 30.14
C ARG A 159 5.74 12.24 29.07
N GLY A 160 6.44 13.20 28.45
CA GLY A 160 7.52 12.98 27.50
C GLY A 160 7.20 13.47 26.08
N GLU A 161 7.88 12.87 25.10
CA GLU A 161 7.72 13.21 23.69
C GLU A 161 6.36 12.72 23.14
N VAL A 162 5.69 13.61 22.41
CA VAL A 162 4.40 13.37 21.76
C VAL A 162 4.54 13.66 20.26
N VAL A 163 4.29 12.65 19.45
CA VAL A 163 4.32 12.72 17.99
C VAL A 163 2.95 13.18 17.49
N TRP A 164 2.94 14.27 16.74
CA TRP A 164 1.76 14.79 16.04
C TRP A 164 1.76 14.25 14.62
N SER A 165 0.66 13.60 14.25
CA SER A 165 0.48 13.09 12.89
C SER A 165 -0.87 13.53 12.34
N ASP A 166 -0.94 13.79 11.04
CA ASP A 166 -2.18 13.99 10.29
C ASP A 166 -2.22 13.05 9.08
N PRO A 167 -3.41 12.74 8.52
CA PRO A 167 -3.52 11.90 7.34
C PRO A 167 -3.08 12.67 6.08
N TYR A 168 -2.70 11.94 5.02
CA TYR A 168 -2.31 12.52 3.72
C TYR A 168 -3.21 13.69 3.28
N SER A 169 -2.58 14.77 2.81
CA SER A 169 -3.20 16.03 2.38
C SER A 169 -4.10 15.94 1.13
N SER A 170 -4.40 14.73 0.64
CA SER A 170 -5.22 14.50 -0.56
C SER A 170 -6.69 14.16 -0.28
N GLY A 171 -7.13 14.10 0.99
CA GLY A 171 -8.54 13.78 1.30
C GLY A 171 -8.97 12.36 0.95
N VAL A 172 -8.01 11.47 0.69
CA VAL A 172 -8.23 10.04 0.42
C VAL A 172 -7.77 9.24 1.64
N THR A 173 -8.72 8.72 2.42
CA THR A 173 -8.42 7.70 3.42
C THR A 173 -7.93 6.45 2.69
N PRO A 174 -6.80 5.83 3.06
CA PRO A 174 -6.49 4.50 2.55
C PRO A 174 -7.67 3.56 2.89
N ALA A 175 -8.08 2.69 1.97
CA ALA A 175 -9.12 1.70 2.28
C ALA A 175 -8.61 0.74 3.38
N PRO A 176 -9.50 0.19 4.24
CA PRO A 176 -9.09 -0.84 5.18
C PRO A 176 -8.47 -2.03 4.44
N PRO A 177 -7.51 -2.77 5.04
CA PRO A 177 -7.04 -4.02 4.48
C PRO A 177 -8.21 -5.01 4.50
N HIS A 178 -8.96 -5.07 3.40
CA HIS A 178 -10.04 -6.02 3.19
C HIS A 178 -9.47 -7.43 3.02
N ASP A 179 -10.10 -8.41 3.66
CA ASP A 179 -9.92 -9.81 3.32
C ASP A 179 -10.52 -10.08 1.91
N SER A 180 -9.67 -10.01 0.88
CA SER A 180 -9.74 -10.85 -0.34
C SER A 180 -10.83 -10.63 -1.41
N ASP A 181 -11.14 -9.41 -1.86
CA ASP A 181 -11.87 -9.27 -3.14
C ASP A 181 -10.92 -9.37 -4.36
N ALA A 182 -9.80 -8.65 -4.37
CA ALA A 182 -8.86 -8.70 -5.50
C ALA A 182 -8.32 -10.10 -5.79
N LEU A 183 -7.88 -10.85 -4.77
CA LEU A 183 -7.35 -12.20 -5.00
C LEU A 183 -8.44 -13.14 -5.51
N THR A 184 -9.65 -13.07 -4.96
CA THR A 184 -10.79 -13.88 -5.41
C THR A 184 -11.15 -13.54 -6.86
N ALA A 185 -11.23 -12.26 -7.19
CA ALA A 185 -11.42 -11.81 -8.56
C ALA A 185 -10.31 -12.28 -9.48
N ALA A 186 -9.05 -12.26 -9.04
CA ALA A 186 -7.90 -12.70 -9.84
C ALA A 186 -7.98 -14.19 -10.20
N LEU A 187 -8.66 -15.03 -9.41
CA LEU A 187 -8.86 -16.45 -9.76
C LEU A 187 -9.70 -16.66 -11.03
N GLU A 188 -10.35 -15.62 -11.54
CA GLU A 188 -10.96 -15.62 -12.88
C GLU A 188 -9.93 -15.96 -13.97
N ILE A 189 -8.70 -15.47 -13.83
CA ILE A 189 -7.64 -15.61 -14.84
C ILE A 189 -6.36 -16.27 -14.30
N VAL A 190 -6.19 -16.42 -12.99
CA VAL A 190 -5.04 -17.12 -12.40
C VAL A 190 -5.28 -18.63 -12.45
N GLU A 191 -4.29 -19.38 -12.93
CA GLU A 191 -4.33 -20.83 -13.05
C GLU A 191 -3.31 -21.52 -12.13
N CYS A 192 -3.54 -22.81 -11.87
CA CYS A 192 -2.62 -23.63 -11.09
C CYS A 192 -1.26 -23.75 -11.81
N PRO A 193 -0.13 -23.36 -11.20
CA PRO A 193 1.19 -23.42 -11.84
C PRO A 193 1.69 -24.85 -12.10
N LEU A 194 1.00 -25.88 -11.60
CA LEU A 194 1.40 -27.29 -11.72
C LEU A 194 0.59 -28.05 -12.77
N CYS A 195 -0.72 -27.81 -12.85
CA CYS A 195 -1.62 -28.52 -13.77
C CYS A 195 -2.41 -27.61 -14.70
N ARG A 196 -2.27 -26.28 -14.58
CA ARG A 196 -2.95 -25.25 -15.38
C ARG A 196 -4.49 -25.23 -15.26
N GLU A 197 -5.04 -25.98 -14.32
CA GLU A 197 -6.46 -25.96 -13.99
C GLU A 197 -6.84 -24.71 -13.20
N ALA A 198 -8.12 -24.35 -13.24
CA ALA A 198 -8.67 -23.25 -12.45
C ALA A 198 -8.43 -23.44 -10.93
N LEU A 199 -8.28 -22.32 -10.23
CA LEU A 199 -8.10 -22.27 -8.78
C LEU A 199 -9.37 -21.73 -8.11
N GLU A 200 -9.76 -22.34 -6.99
CA GLU A 200 -10.84 -21.89 -6.12
C GLU A 200 -10.29 -21.42 -4.77
N ARG A 201 -10.99 -20.46 -4.13
CA ARG A 201 -10.70 -20.08 -2.74
C ARG A 201 -11.06 -21.22 -1.81
N VAL A 202 -10.14 -21.52 -0.89
CA VAL A 202 -10.37 -22.45 0.23
C VAL A 202 -9.85 -21.82 1.51
N ASP A 203 -10.17 -22.43 2.65
CA ASP A 203 -9.68 -21.96 3.95
C ASP A 203 -8.15 -21.88 3.96
N GLY A 204 -7.62 -20.66 4.16
CA GLY A 204 -6.18 -20.40 4.23
C GLY A 204 -5.43 -20.42 2.89
N GLY A 205 -6.11 -20.61 1.75
CA GLY A 205 -5.40 -20.83 0.49
C GLY A 205 -6.24 -20.74 -0.79
N VAL A 206 -5.65 -21.27 -1.85
CA VAL A 206 -6.30 -21.57 -3.13
C VAL A 206 -5.97 -22.98 -3.57
N ARG A 207 -6.91 -23.65 -4.24
CA ARG A 207 -6.76 -25.06 -4.61
C ARG A 207 -7.33 -25.33 -6.00
N CYS A 208 -6.72 -26.23 -6.76
CA CYS A 208 -7.30 -26.71 -8.02
C CYS A 208 -8.05 -28.05 -7.83
N GLU A 209 -8.83 -28.48 -8.82
CA GLU A 209 -9.55 -29.76 -8.78
C GLU A 209 -8.61 -30.98 -8.61
N ALA A 210 -7.40 -30.92 -9.17
CA ALA A 210 -6.38 -31.97 -8.99
C ALA A 210 -5.79 -32.05 -7.57
N GLY A 211 -6.20 -31.16 -6.66
CA GLY A 211 -5.82 -31.18 -5.25
C GLY A 211 -4.54 -30.41 -4.90
N HIS A 212 -3.89 -29.72 -5.86
CA HIS A 212 -2.77 -28.85 -5.54
C HIS A 212 -3.26 -27.64 -4.73
N HIS A 213 -2.66 -27.43 -3.56
CA HIS A 213 -3.00 -26.37 -2.63
C HIS A 213 -1.86 -25.36 -2.51
N PHE A 214 -2.20 -24.07 -2.44
CA PHE A 214 -1.26 -22.98 -2.29
C PHE A 214 -1.73 -22.05 -1.18
N ASP A 215 -0.83 -21.75 -0.25
CA ASP A 215 -1.15 -20.90 0.90
C ASP A 215 -1.38 -19.45 0.48
N VAL A 216 -2.36 -18.83 1.12
CA VAL A 216 -2.54 -17.38 1.11
C VAL A 216 -2.01 -16.84 2.42
N ALA A 217 -0.94 -16.06 2.34
CA ALA A 217 -0.30 -15.51 3.51
C ALA A 217 -1.24 -14.52 4.20
N ARG A 218 -1.12 -14.38 5.53
CA ARG A 218 -1.88 -13.39 6.34
C ARG A 218 -1.75 -11.93 5.88
N GLN A 219 -0.78 -11.64 4.99
CA GLN A 219 -0.59 -10.32 4.40
C GLN A 219 -1.41 -10.11 3.13
N GLY A 220 -2.05 -11.15 2.57
CA GLY A 220 -2.98 -11.08 1.46
C GLY A 220 -2.46 -11.62 0.11
N TYR A 221 -1.22 -12.12 0.03
CA TYR A 221 -0.67 -12.68 -1.22
C TYR A 221 -0.80 -14.21 -1.28
N ALA A 222 -1.07 -14.74 -2.48
CA ALA A 222 -1.05 -16.18 -2.74
C ALA A 222 0.35 -16.66 -3.15
N SER A 223 0.82 -17.78 -2.62
CA SER A 223 2.14 -18.32 -2.96
C SER A 223 2.06 -19.42 -4.03
N LEU A 224 2.06 -19.04 -5.31
CA LEU A 224 2.05 -19.96 -6.46
C LEU A 224 3.45 -20.36 -6.94
N ARG A 225 4.44 -20.29 -6.05
CA ARG A 225 5.79 -20.79 -6.31
C ARG A 225 5.74 -22.31 -6.24
N GLY A 226 5.68 -22.98 -7.40
CA GLY A 226 5.82 -24.43 -7.48
C GLY A 226 7.07 -24.93 -6.75
N GLY A 227 7.06 -26.18 -6.28
CA GLY A 227 8.15 -26.77 -5.50
C GLY A 227 9.52 -26.64 -6.18
N ALA A 228 10.55 -26.27 -5.40
CA ALA A 228 11.94 -26.02 -5.80
C ALA A 228 12.25 -24.67 -6.51
N SER A 229 11.40 -23.66 -6.41
CA SER A 229 11.74 -22.29 -6.86
C SER A 229 13.01 -21.75 -6.16
N THR A 230 14.04 -21.43 -6.93
CA THR A 230 15.28 -20.77 -6.47
C THR A 230 15.26 -19.25 -6.67
N ALA A 231 14.18 -18.70 -7.24
CA ALA A 231 14.08 -17.27 -7.53
C ALA A 231 14.16 -16.44 -6.24
N THR A 232 15.26 -15.73 -6.07
CA THR A 232 15.48 -14.74 -5.02
C THR A 232 15.00 -13.38 -5.51
N GLY A 233 14.10 -12.75 -4.75
CA GLY A 233 13.67 -11.38 -5.02
C GLY A 233 14.40 -10.36 -4.15
N ASP A 234 13.93 -9.12 -4.19
CA ASP A 234 14.47 -8.02 -3.40
C ASP A 234 14.44 -8.28 -1.89
N THR A 235 15.46 -7.80 -1.18
CA THR A 235 15.52 -7.83 0.28
C THR A 235 14.60 -6.76 0.90
N VAL A 236 14.34 -6.85 2.21
CA VAL A 236 13.54 -5.83 2.94
C VAL A 236 14.14 -4.44 2.77
N ALA A 237 15.47 -4.30 2.91
CA ALA A 237 16.14 -3.01 2.79
C ALA A 237 16.03 -2.40 1.38
N MET A 238 16.08 -3.23 0.34
CA MET A 238 15.89 -2.78 -1.05
C MET A 238 14.45 -2.31 -1.30
N VAL A 239 13.48 -3.05 -0.77
CA VAL A 239 12.06 -2.68 -0.85
C VAL A 239 11.80 -1.35 -0.12
N GLU A 240 12.38 -1.16 1.07
CA GLU A 240 12.24 0.10 1.82
C GLU A 240 12.91 1.28 1.11
N ALA A 241 14.10 1.07 0.51
CA ALA A 241 14.75 2.09 -0.32
C ALA A 241 13.88 2.46 -1.53
N ARG A 242 13.27 1.47 -2.19
CA ARG A 242 12.35 1.68 -3.31
C ARG A 242 11.13 2.50 -2.88
N GLU A 243 10.49 2.16 -1.76
CA GLU A 243 9.34 2.89 -1.22
C GLU A 243 9.69 4.36 -0.96
N ARG A 244 10.89 4.66 -0.41
CA ARG A 244 11.34 6.04 -0.17
C ARG A 244 11.57 6.82 -1.47
N VAL A 245 12.18 6.21 -2.49
CA VAL A 245 12.36 6.84 -3.81
C VAL A 245 11.01 7.10 -4.48
N GLN A 246 10.10 6.14 -4.42
CA GLN A 246 8.77 6.28 -4.99
C GLN A 246 7.94 7.35 -4.27
N ALA A 247 8.07 7.46 -2.94
CA ALA A 247 7.40 8.50 -2.14
C ALA A 247 7.95 9.91 -2.37
N SER A 248 9.19 10.07 -2.84
CA SER A 248 9.77 11.39 -3.14
C SER A 248 9.24 12.01 -4.44
N GLY A 249 8.47 11.26 -5.23
CA GLY A 249 7.95 11.66 -6.53
C GLY A 249 8.95 11.51 -7.69
N ALA A 250 10.15 10.98 -7.43
CA ALA A 250 11.19 10.77 -8.46
C ALA A 250 10.72 9.88 -9.62
N HIS A 251 9.74 8.99 -9.40
CA HIS A 251 9.18 8.09 -10.41
C HIS A 251 7.79 8.51 -10.91
N ASP A 252 7.23 9.64 -10.48
CA ASP A 252 5.84 10.00 -10.81
C ASP A 252 5.63 10.25 -12.30
N ALA A 253 6.58 10.90 -12.98
CA ALA A 253 6.51 11.12 -14.42
C ALA A 253 6.53 9.81 -15.22
N ILE A 254 7.26 8.81 -14.74
CA ILE A 254 7.30 7.47 -15.35
C ILE A 254 5.95 6.79 -15.14
N ALA A 255 5.39 6.85 -13.93
CA ALA A 255 4.10 6.26 -13.63
C ALA A 255 2.96 6.91 -14.42
N ALA A 256 2.99 8.22 -14.61
CA ALA A 256 2.03 8.95 -15.44
C ALA A 256 2.07 8.47 -16.89
N ALA A 257 3.26 8.35 -17.49
CA ALA A 257 3.43 7.84 -18.85
C ALA A 257 2.94 6.38 -18.99
N ILE A 258 3.18 5.53 -17.98
CA ILE A 258 2.65 4.16 -17.95
C ILE A 258 1.11 4.16 -17.88
N ALA A 259 0.52 4.97 -17.01
CA ALA A 259 -0.93 5.05 -16.84
C ALA A 259 -1.65 5.60 -18.09
N GLU A 260 -1.03 6.52 -18.82
CA GLU A 260 -1.55 7.04 -20.09
C GLU A 260 -1.55 5.96 -21.20
N ALA A 261 -0.52 5.10 -21.23
CA ALA A 261 -0.37 4.03 -22.22
C ALA A 261 -1.43 2.91 -22.13
N VAL A 262 -2.09 2.76 -20.97
CA VAL A 262 -3.09 1.73 -20.73
C VAL A 262 -4.40 2.07 -21.49
N PRO A 263 -5.15 1.12 -22.08
CA PRO A 263 -6.48 1.37 -22.69
C PRO A 263 -7.59 1.59 -21.65
N VAL A 264 -8.59 2.41 -21.97
CA VAL A 264 -9.67 2.77 -20.99
C VAL A 264 -10.65 1.62 -20.77
N ASP A 265 -10.76 0.74 -21.75
CA ASP A 265 -11.63 -0.42 -21.82
C ASP A 265 -10.94 -1.72 -21.37
N ALA A 266 -9.67 -1.66 -20.98
CA ALA A 266 -8.96 -2.79 -20.40
C ALA A 266 -9.63 -3.26 -19.10
N ARG A 267 -9.68 -4.57 -18.90
CA ARG A 267 -10.28 -5.21 -17.72
C ARG A 267 -9.22 -5.85 -16.83
N TRP A 268 -8.23 -6.51 -17.41
CA TRP A 268 -7.17 -7.20 -16.68
C TRP A 268 -5.78 -6.65 -17.01
N LEU A 269 -5.05 -6.30 -15.95
CA LEU A 269 -3.65 -5.90 -15.97
C LEU A 269 -2.80 -6.91 -15.19
N VAL A 270 -1.69 -7.34 -15.77
CA VAL A 270 -0.68 -8.15 -15.07
C VAL A 270 0.65 -7.39 -15.03
N ASP A 271 1.16 -7.12 -13.83
CA ASP A 271 2.45 -6.48 -13.59
C ASP A 271 3.51 -7.55 -13.29
N LEU A 272 4.37 -7.82 -14.28
CA LEU A 272 5.40 -8.84 -14.21
C LEU A 272 6.67 -8.29 -13.57
N GLY A 273 7.02 -8.81 -12.39
CA GLY A 273 8.11 -8.28 -11.58
C GLY A 273 7.76 -6.91 -10.98
N GLY A 274 6.47 -6.67 -10.70
CA GLY A 274 5.97 -5.37 -10.25
C GLY A 274 6.39 -4.97 -8.82
N GLY A 275 7.13 -5.83 -8.11
CA GLY A 275 7.66 -5.56 -6.78
C GLY A 275 6.57 -5.23 -5.77
N THR A 276 6.55 -3.97 -5.33
CA THR A 276 5.58 -3.45 -4.35
C THR A 276 4.20 -3.18 -4.95
N GLY A 277 4.00 -3.41 -6.24
CA GLY A 277 2.74 -3.12 -6.94
C GLY A 277 2.47 -1.63 -7.15
N TRP A 278 3.46 -0.77 -6.89
CA TRP A 278 3.29 0.69 -6.89
C TRP A 278 2.91 1.27 -8.25
N HIS A 279 3.49 0.75 -9.34
CA HIS A 279 3.14 1.18 -10.70
C HIS A 279 1.74 0.70 -11.07
N ALA A 280 1.44 -0.58 -10.85
CA ALA A 280 0.10 -1.13 -11.07
C ALA A 280 -0.98 -0.36 -10.28
N ALA A 281 -0.75 -0.04 -9.00
CA ALA A 281 -1.69 0.72 -8.17
C ALA A 281 -2.04 2.09 -8.80
N ARG A 282 -1.04 2.85 -9.26
CA ARG A 282 -1.28 4.14 -9.94
C ARG A 282 -2.05 3.98 -11.26
N VAL A 283 -1.82 2.91 -11.99
CA VAL A 283 -2.61 2.60 -13.19
C VAL A 283 -4.06 2.30 -12.82
N LEU A 284 -4.28 1.53 -11.75
CA LEU A 284 -5.62 1.21 -11.26
C LEU A 284 -6.35 2.47 -10.79
N ASP A 285 -5.69 3.38 -10.08
CA ASP A 285 -6.27 4.68 -9.68
C ASP A 285 -6.75 5.48 -10.91
N ALA A 286 -5.95 5.48 -11.98
CA ALA A 286 -6.29 6.15 -13.23
C ALA A 286 -7.38 5.41 -14.05
N ARG A 287 -7.61 4.11 -13.78
CA ARG A 287 -8.51 3.22 -14.55
C ARG A 287 -9.48 2.47 -13.62
N PRO A 288 -10.62 3.08 -13.25
CA PRO A 288 -11.53 2.52 -12.25
C PRO A 288 -12.13 1.14 -12.56
N SER A 289 -12.25 0.76 -13.84
CA SER A 289 -12.77 -0.55 -14.27
C SER A 289 -11.72 -1.65 -14.32
N LEU A 290 -10.44 -1.31 -14.22
CA LEU A 290 -9.34 -2.24 -14.37
C LEU A 290 -9.12 -3.02 -13.06
N ARG A 291 -8.78 -4.30 -13.18
CA ARG A 291 -8.31 -5.15 -12.10
C ARG A 291 -6.86 -5.54 -12.36
N GLY A 292 -6.08 -5.67 -11.31
CA GLY A 292 -4.65 -5.91 -11.41
C GLY A 292 -4.22 -7.20 -10.74
N ILE A 293 -3.18 -7.82 -11.29
CA ILE A 293 -2.40 -8.87 -10.63
C ILE A 293 -0.93 -8.44 -10.68
N VAL A 294 -0.25 -8.44 -9.54
CA VAL A 294 1.20 -8.28 -9.48
C VAL A 294 1.85 -9.65 -9.22
N LEU A 295 2.73 -10.03 -10.14
CA LEU A 295 3.53 -11.25 -10.04
C LEU A 295 4.95 -10.88 -9.66
N ASP A 296 5.43 -11.38 -8.52
CA ASP A 296 6.80 -11.12 -8.10
C ASP A 296 7.43 -12.32 -7.38
N ALA A 297 8.75 -12.33 -7.34
CA ALA A 297 9.55 -13.31 -6.62
C ALA A 297 9.84 -12.88 -5.16
N SER A 298 9.82 -11.59 -4.87
CA SER A 298 10.15 -11.01 -3.58
C SER A 298 8.98 -11.11 -2.61
N VAL A 299 9.08 -12.03 -1.64
CA VAL A 299 8.14 -12.06 -0.50
C VAL A 299 8.09 -10.71 0.24
N PRO A 300 9.21 -10.02 0.53
CA PRO A 300 9.16 -8.66 1.06
C PRO A 300 8.32 -7.69 0.24
N ALA A 301 8.46 -7.70 -1.10
CA ALA A 301 7.72 -6.80 -1.97
C ALA A 301 6.23 -7.17 -2.06
N LEU A 302 5.90 -8.46 -2.20
CA LEU A 302 4.52 -8.97 -2.23
C LEU A 302 3.73 -8.65 -0.96
N ARG A 303 4.39 -8.61 0.21
CA ARG A 303 3.75 -8.17 1.45
C ARG A 303 3.25 -6.73 1.38
N ARG A 304 3.89 -5.89 0.55
CA ARG A 304 3.50 -4.50 0.29
C ARG A 304 2.48 -4.45 -0.84
N ALA A 305 2.74 -5.20 -1.89
CA ALA A 305 1.88 -5.30 -3.07
C ALA A 305 0.45 -5.75 -2.73
N ALA A 306 0.30 -6.71 -1.81
CA ALA A 306 -1.01 -7.18 -1.32
C ALA A 306 -1.84 -6.09 -0.61
N ARG A 307 -1.24 -4.93 -0.32
CA ARG A 307 -1.86 -3.79 0.35
C ARG A 307 -1.79 -2.51 -0.50
N ALA A 308 -1.24 -2.60 -1.70
CA ALA A 308 -0.96 -1.42 -2.51
C ALA A 308 -2.24 -0.83 -3.13
N HIS A 309 -3.24 -1.67 -3.44
CA HIS A 309 -4.51 -1.22 -4.00
C HIS A 309 -5.59 -2.31 -3.81
N GLU A 310 -6.85 -1.92 -3.54
CA GLU A 310 -7.96 -2.84 -3.25
C GLU A 310 -8.32 -3.78 -4.41
N ARG A 311 -8.07 -3.34 -5.65
CA ARG A 311 -8.24 -4.09 -6.92
C ARG A 311 -6.96 -4.79 -7.42
N LEU A 312 -5.89 -4.85 -6.62
CA LEU A 312 -4.60 -5.48 -7.00
C LEU A 312 -4.36 -6.76 -6.20
N ALA A 313 -4.38 -7.90 -6.88
CA ALA A 313 -4.00 -9.18 -6.29
C ALA A 313 -2.48 -9.37 -6.32
N ALA A 314 -1.88 -9.79 -5.20
CA ALA A 314 -0.46 -10.13 -5.14
C ALA A 314 -0.26 -11.65 -5.20
N VAL A 315 0.57 -12.11 -6.12
CA VAL A 315 0.84 -13.53 -6.31
C VAL A 315 2.35 -13.77 -6.38
N ALA A 316 2.86 -14.59 -5.47
CA ALA A 316 4.23 -15.03 -5.52
C ALA A 316 4.40 -16.02 -6.66
N SER A 317 5.24 -15.69 -7.63
CA SER A 317 5.53 -16.53 -8.79
C SER A 317 7.02 -16.51 -9.13
N ASP A 318 7.46 -17.53 -9.85
CA ASP A 318 8.70 -17.51 -10.61
C ASP A 318 8.32 -17.39 -12.09
N VAL A 319 8.19 -16.13 -12.56
CA VAL A 319 7.77 -15.81 -13.94
C VAL A 319 8.68 -16.42 -15.01
N TRP A 320 9.88 -16.90 -14.64
CA TRP A 320 10.79 -17.62 -15.54
C TRP A 320 10.44 -19.08 -15.74
N ARG A 321 9.75 -19.69 -14.79
CA ARG A 321 9.25 -21.06 -14.90
C ARG A 321 7.88 -21.10 -15.59
N GLY A 322 7.14 -20.01 -15.52
CA GLY A 322 5.85 -19.83 -16.17
C GLY A 322 5.05 -18.74 -15.48
N VAL A 323 4.13 -18.15 -16.23
CA VAL A 323 3.19 -17.15 -15.75
C VAL A 323 1.88 -17.88 -15.40
N PRO A 324 1.46 -17.95 -14.12
CA PRO A 324 0.27 -18.68 -13.69
C PRO A 324 -1.02 -17.91 -14.03
N VAL A 325 -1.19 -17.56 -15.30
CA VAL A 325 -2.32 -16.83 -15.85
C VAL A 325 -2.79 -17.56 -17.10
N GLN A 326 -4.10 -17.63 -17.29
CA GLN A 326 -4.76 -18.31 -18.40
C GLN A 326 -4.38 -17.70 -19.75
N ASP A 327 -4.45 -18.52 -20.79
CA ASP A 327 -4.19 -18.10 -22.16
C ASP A 327 -5.19 -17.01 -22.60
N ALA A 328 -4.71 -16.03 -23.38
CA ALA A 328 -5.52 -14.98 -24.00
C ALA A 328 -6.49 -14.24 -23.05
N SER A 329 -6.08 -14.01 -21.80
CA SER A 329 -6.94 -13.48 -20.73
C SER A 329 -6.56 -12.07 -20.25
N VAL A 330 -5.40 -11.57 -20.67
CA VAL A 330 -4.83 -10.31 -20.17
C VAL A 330 -4.91 -9.22 -21.24
N ASP A 331 -5.50 -8.07 -20.90
CA ASP A 331 -5.60 -6.91 -21.79
C ASP A 331 -4.32 -6.05 -21.76
N VAL A 332 -3.63 -6.01 -20.61
CA VAL A 332 -2.42 -5.21 -20.42
C VAL A 332 -1.38 -5.95 -19.58
N VAL A 333 -0.15 -5.99 -20.07
CA VAL A 333 1.01 -6.39 -19.26
C VAL A 333 1.90 -5.18 -18.98
N LEU A 334 2.28 -4.99 -17.71
CA LEU A 334 3.36 -4.09 -17.32
C LEU A 334 4.66 -4.87 -17.13
N ARG A 335 5.77 -4.30 -17.63
CA ARG A 335 7.12 -4.78 -17.36
C ARG A 335 8.02 -3.57 -17.06
N VAL A 336 8.05 -3.16 -15.79
CA VAL A 336 8.71 -1.92 -15.35
C VAL A 336 10.03 -2.25 -14.66
N PHE A 337 11.15 -1.96 -15.32
CA PHE A 337 12.51 -2.34 -14.88
C PHE A 337 12.73 -3.84 -14.64
N ALA A 338 11.72 -4.66 -14.96
CA ALA A 338 11.76 -6.09 -14.84
C ALA A 338 12.42 -6.73 -16.09
N PRO A 339 13.18 -7.80 -15.91
CA PRO A 339 13.85 -8.49 -17.01
C PRO A 339 12.85 -9.17 -17.97
N GLY A 340 13.22 -9.27 -19.27
CA GLY A 340 12.31 -9.73 -20.33
C GLY A 340 12.26 -11.23 -20.62
N GLY A 341 13.18 -12.04 -20.08
CA GLY A 341 13.14 -13.52 -20.18
C GLY A 341 13.55 -14.15 -21.49
N GLY A 342 14.00 -13.35 -22.46
CA GLY A 342 14.34 -13.83 -23.80
C GLY A 342 13.15 -14.50 -24.49
N GLU A 343 13.44 -15.49 -25.33
CA GLU A 343 12.43 -16.20 -26.14
C GLU A 343 11.33 -16.85 -25.29
N ARG A 344 11.66 -17.41 -24.12
CA ARG A 344 10.67 -18.02 -23.23
C ARG A 344 9.74 -16.98 -22.62
N GLY A 345 10.29 -15.85 -22.20
CA GLY A 345 9.49 -14.73 -21.68
C GLY A 345 8.56 -14.16 -22.76
N ALA A 346 9.05 -14.03 -23.99
CA ALA A 346 8.23 -13.61 -25.13
C ALA A 346 7.09 -14.60 -25.41
N ALA A 347 7.36 -15.91 -25.40
CA ALA A 347 6.35 -16.94 -25.60
C ALA A 347 5.28 -16.94 -24.50
N GLU A 348 5.66 -16.75 -23.22
CA GLU A 348 4.70 -16.64 -22.12
C GLU A 348 3.85 -15.36 -22.21
N LEU A 349 4.44 -14.24 -22.66
CA LEU A 349 3.68 -13.03 -22.93
C LEU A 349 2.67 -13.24 -24.06
N GLU A 350 3.10 -13.78 -25.20
CA GLU A 350 2.21 -14.08 -26.32
C GLU A 350 1.06 -15.00 -25.91
N ARG A 351 1.34 -15.98 -25.03
CA ARG A 351 0.33 -16.91 -24.53
C ARG A 351 -0.77 -16.23 -23.70
N ILE A 352 -0.41 -15.36 -22.75
CA ILE A 352 -1.40 -14.78 -21.80
C ILE A 352 -2.18 -13.59 -22.38
N LEU A 353 -1.65 -12.94 -23.43
CA LEU A 353 -2.20 -11.71 -23.98
C LEU A 353 -3.46 -11.99 -24.83
N ALA A 354 -4.55 -11.30 -24.52
CA ALA A 354 -5.76 -11.29 -25.32
C ALA A 354 -5.51 -10.61 -26.69
N PRO A 355 -6.38 -10.83 -27.70
CA PRO A 355 -6.30 -10.09 -28.95
C PRO A 355 -6.32 -8.58 -28.70
N ARG A 356 -5.47 -7.81 -29.39
CA ARG A 356 -5.30 -6.35 -29.20
C ARG A 356 -4.80 -5.92 -27.82
N ALA A 357 -4.28 -6.85 -27.00
CA ALA A 357 -3.69 -6.50 -25.71
C ALA A 357 -2.42 -5.66 -25.87
N ARG A 358 -2.11 -4.86 -24.84
CA ARG A 358 -0.92 -4.01 -24.81
C ARG A 358 0.14 -4.55 -23.86
N VAL A 359 1.40 -4.39 -24.26
CA VAL A 359 2.55 -4.58 -23.36
C VAL A 359 3.24 -3.25 -23.17
N VAL A 360 3.24 -2.75 -21.93
CA VAL A 360 3.85 -1.49 -21.53
C VAL A 360 5.16 -1.80 -20.81
N ILE A 361 6.27 -1.48 -21.45
CA ILE A 361 7.62 -1.80 -20.99
C ILE A 361 8.33 -0.51 -20.62
N ALA A 362 8.82 -0.39 -19.39
CA ALA A 362 9.64 0.73 -18.97
C ALA A 362 11.08 0.27 -18.73
N VAL A 363 12.03 0.82 -19.52
CA VAL A 363 13.46 0.49 -19.45
C VAL A 363 14.30 1.74 -19.22
N PRO A 364 15.41 1.64 -18.46
CA PRO A 364 16.29 2.77 -18.24
C PRO A 364 17.05 3.11 -19.52
N GLU A 365 17.25 4.40 -19.76
CA GLU A 365 18.09 4.91 -20.84
C GLU A 365 19.58 4.85 -20.50
N ALA A 366 20.45 4.96 -21.50
CA ALA A 366 21.91 4.94 -21.29
C ALA A 366 22.41 6.09 -20.37
N ASP A 367 21.68 7.22 -20.32
CA ASP A 367 22.00 8.36 -19.46
C ASP A 367 21.30 8.32 -18.09
N HIS A 368 20.59 7.24 -17.76
CA HIS A 368 19.96 7.04 -16.46
C HIS A 368 21.01 6.97 -15.35
N HIS A 369 20.92 7.88 -14.37
CA HIS A 369 21.83 8.05 -13.23
C HIS A 369 23.29 8.29 -13.62
N ARG A 370 23.57 8.81 -14.82
CA ARG A 370 24.93 8.95 -15.35
C ARG A 370 25.90 9.70 -14.42
N GLU A 371 25.40 10.68 -13.66
CA GLU A 371 26.18 11.52 -12.75
C GLU A 371 26.76 10.72 -11.57
N LEU A 372 26.17 9.55 -11.29
CA LEU A 372 26.53 8.66 -10.18
C LEU A 372 27.42 7.49 -10.62
N VAL A 373 27.38 7.11 -11.91
CA VAL A 373 27.97 5.87 -12.42
C VAL A 373 29.46 5.76 -12.11
N GLU A 374 30.25 6.77 -12.46
CA GLU A 374 31.71 6.72 -12.26
C GLU A 374 32.09 6.85 -10.79
N SER A 375 31.48 7.80 -10.07
CA SER A 375 31.83 8.07 -8.67
C SER A 375 31.44 6.96 -7.71
N LEU A 376 30.30 6.31 -7.96
CA LEU A 376 29.79 5.23 -7.11
C LEU A 376 30.04 3.84 -7.71
N ARG A 377 30.81 3.77 -8.81
CA ARG A 377 31.17 2.51 -9.50
C ARG A 377 29.94 1.65 -9.81
N LEU A 378 28.86 2.29 -10.27
CA LEU A 378 27.60 1.62 -10.56
C LEU A 378 27.68 0.84 -11.87
N LEU A 379 26.81 -0.17 -11.99
CA LEU A 379 26.57 -0.85 -13.26
C LEU A 379 26.09 0.15 -14.32
N ARG A 380 26.72 0.14 -15.50
CA ARG A 380 26.29 0.96 -16.63
C ARG A 380 25.04 0.37 -17.26
N VAL A 381 24.11 1.22 -17.67
CA VAL A 381 22.96 0.83 -18.50
C VAL A 381 23.43 0.73 -19.95
N PRO A 382 23.34 -0.44 -20.61
CA PRO A 382 23.60 -0.55 -22.04
C PRO A 382 22.68 0.37 -22.86
N ALA A 383 23.21 0.95 -23.93
CA ALA A 383 22.38 1.61 -24.94
C ALA A 383 21.55 0.57 -25.72
N GLY A 384 20.45 1.00 -26.34
CA GLY A 384 19.64 0.12 -27.19
C GLY A 384 18.49 -0.61 -26.48
N LYS A 385 18.29 -0.39 -25.18
CA LYS A 385 17.27 -1.12 -24.40
C LYS A 385 15.84 -0.85 -24.87
N ALA A 386 15.55 0.36 -25.37
CA ALA A 386 14.24 0.68 -25.90
C ALA A 386 14.00 -0.11 -27.20
N GLU A 387 14.97 -0.14 -28.10
CA GLU A 387 14.94 -0.90 -29.35
C GLU A 387 14.86 -2.42 -29.09
N GLU A 388 15.59 -2.93 -28.10
CA GLU A 388 15.46 -4.32 -27.64
C GLU A 388 14.06 -4.60 -27.09
N ALA A 389 13.46 -3.68 -26.33
CA ALA A 389 12.10 -3.81 -25.83
C ALA A 389 11.09 -3.80 -26.99
N GLU A 390 11.27 -2.94 -27.99
CA GLU A 390 10.44 -2.87 -29.19
C GLU A 390 10.46 -4.18 -29.99
N ALA A 391 11.62 -4.82 -30.07
CA ALA A 391 11.79 -6.11 -30.74
C ALA A 391 11.50 -7.33 -29.84
N SER A 392 11.13 -7.14 -28.57
CA SER A 392 11.09 -8.23 -27.58
C SER A 392 9.92 -9.19 -27.75
N ILE A 393 8.92 -8.85 -28.55
CA ILE A 393 7.73 -9.68 -28.80
C ILE A 393 7.55 -9.81 -30.31
N PRO A 394 7.86 -10.97 -30.89
CA PRO A 394 7.68 -11.21 -32.32
C PRO A 394 6.23 -10.94 -32.76
N GLY A 395 6.06 -10.22 -33.86
CA GLY A 395 4.73 -9.92 -34.42
C GLY A 395 3.95 -8.80 -33.73
N ALA A 396 4.40 -8.30 -32.58
CA ALA A 396 3.78 -7.14 -31.93
C ALA A 396 4.06 -5.85 -32.72
N ARG A 397 3.07 -4.95 -32.75
CA ARG A 397 3.18 -3.65 -33.39
C ARG A 397 3.58 -2.59 -32.36
N LEU A 398 4.58 -1.78 -32.67
CA LEU A 398 4.89 -0.58 -31.89
C LEU A 398 3.72 0.42 -31.96
N VAL A 399 3.17 0.77 -30.80
CA VAL A 399 2.14 1.81 -30.65
C VAL A 399 2.79 3.16 -30.38
N SER A 400 3.72 3.20 -29.42
CA SER A 400 4.44 4.41 -29.02
C SER A 400 5.72 4.07 -28.28
N SER A 401 6.68 4.99 -28.33
CA SER A 401 7.91 4.96 -27.54
C SER A 401 8.11 6.36 -26.95
N THR A 402 7.93 6.50 -25.64
CA THR A 402 7.92 7.79 -24.94
C THR A 402 9.09 7.87 -23.99
N ARG A 403 9.99 8.83 -24.21
CA ARG A 403 11.12 9.08 -23.32
C ARG A 403 10.73 10.02 -22.19
N VAL A 404 10.78 9.52 -20.96
CA VAL A 404 10.61 10.29 -19.73
C VAL A 404 12.00 10.65 -19.20
N ARG A 405 12.30 11.95 -19.14
CA ARG A 405 13.61 12.44 -18.70
C ARG A 405 13.47 13.66 -17.80
N ALA A 406 14.04 13.59 -16.61
CA ALA A 406 14.10 14.70 -15.67
C ALA A 406 15.43 14.72 -14.90
N VAL A 407 15.83 15.90 -14.44
CA VAL A 407 16.94 16.06 -13.50
C VAL A 407 16.35 16.36 -12.14
N HIS A 408 16.73 15.59 -11.14
CA HIS A 408 16.29 15.74 -9.76
C HIS A 408 17.46 16.22 -8.89
N GLU A 409 17.20 17.18 -8.03
CA GLU A 409 18.16 17.65 -7.03
C GLU A 409 17.94 16.84 -5.75
N LEU A 410 18.87 15.92 -5.45
CA LEU A 410 18.71 14.92 -4.39
C LEU A 410 19.76 15.11 -3.28
N GLY A 411 19.34 14.94 -2.03
CA GLY A 411 20.27 14.80 -0.90
C GLY A 411 21.02 13.46 -0.96
N ARG A 412 22.10 13.32 -0.20
CA ARG A 412 22.93 12.08 -0.21
C ARG A 412 22.13 10.83 0.14
N ASP A 413 21.24 10.91 1.13
CA ASP A 413 20.40 9.76 1.53
C ASP A 413 19.43 9.32 0.42
N GLN A 414 18.88 10.28 -0.32
CA GLN A 414 18.02 10.00 -1.47
C GLN A 414 18.81 9.35 -2.61
N VAL A 415 20.05 9.80 -2.84
CA VAL A 415 20.97 9.16 -3.80
C VAL A 415 21.30 7.73 -3.37
N LEU A 416 21.56 7.49 -2.09
CA LEU A 416 21.78 6.14 -1.56
C LEU A 416 20.55 5.26 -1.78
N ASP A 417 19.35 5.75 -1.51
CA ASP A 417 18.11 4.99 -1.74
C ASP A 417 17.90 4.69 -3.23
N LEU A 418 18.18 5.64 -4.12
CA LEU A 418 18.09 5.49 -5.57
C LEU A 418 19.02 4.39 -6.10
N VAL A 419 20.22 4.27 -5.52
CA VAL A 419 21.17 3.19 -5.87
C VAL A 419 20.76 1.86 -5.23
N MET A 420 20.35 1.88 -3.96
CA MET A 420 20.08 0.68 -3.16
C MET A 420 18.72 0.05 -3.41
N MET A 421 17.81 0.70 -4.16
CA MET A 421 16.56 0.09 -4.60
C MET A 421 16.71 -0.85 -5.81
N GLY A 422 17.89 -0.84 -6.45
CA GLY A 422 18.18 -1.56 -7.70
C GLY A 422 19.27 -2.63 -7.55
N PRO A 423 19.72 -3.24 -8.66
CA PRO A 423 20.62 -4.39 -8.64
C PRO A 423 22.00 -4.11 -8.03
N ASN A 424 22.43 -2.84 -7.94
CA ASN A 424 23.69 -2.47 -7.28
C ASN A 424 23.72 -2.88 -5.81
N ALA A 425 22.56 -2.97 -5.14
CA ALA A 425 22.46 -3.37 -3.73
C ALA A 425 22.95 -4.80 -3.44
N PHE A 426 22.94 -5.68 -4.43
CA PHE A 426 23.46 -7.04 -4.27
C PHE A 426 25.00 -7.10 -4.30
N HIS A 427 25.64 -6.04 -4.78
CA HIS A 427 27.09 -6.00 -5.00
C HIS A 427 27.80 -4.92 -4.17
N GLN A 428 27.05 -4.03 -3.52
CA GLN A 428 27.58 -2.89 -2.78
C GLN A 428 26.95 -2.77 -1.40
N GLN A 429 27.69 -2.18 -0.46
CA GLN A 429 27.22 -1.88 0.89
C GLN A 429 26.84 -0.40 0.99
N ARG A 430 25.76 -0.11 1.71
CA ARG A 430 25.24 1.26 1.83
C ARG A 430 26.26 2.20 2.48
N GLU A 431 26.97 1.73 3.48
CA GLU A 431 27.97 2.49 4.24
C GLU A 431 29.15 2.89 3.34
N ALA A 432 29.63 1.95 2.51
CA ALA A 432 30.71 2.22 1.56
C ALA A 432 30.31 3.27 0.50
N LEU A 433 29.05 3.23 0.03
CA LEU A 433 28.50 4.26 -0.86
C LEU A 433 28.35 5.61 -0.16
N SER A 434 27.96 5.59 1.12
CA SER A 434 27.83 6.80 1.94
C SER A 434 29.17 7.51 2.06
N ASP A 435 30.25 6.79 2.35
CA ASP A 435 31.60 7.35 2.46
C ASP A 435 32.07 8.03 1.16
N LEU A 436 31.72 7.47 0.00
CA LEU A 436 32.03 8.06 -1.31
C LEU A 436 31.24 9.36 -1.57
N LEU A 437 30.07 9.51 -0.95
CA LEU A 437 29.21 10.68 -1.10
C LEU A 437 29.52 11.81 -0.12
N VAL A 438 30.22 11.55 0.99
CA VAL A 438 30.58 12.59 1.99
C VAL A 438 31.33 13.76 1.35
N ALA A 439 32.20 13.49 0.38
CA ALA A 439 32.99 14.51 -0.30
C ALA A 439 32.22 15.32 -1.36
N ARG A 440 30.94 15.01 -1.61
CA ARG A 440 30.10 15.73 -2.58
C ARG A 440 29.27 16.81 -1.91
N ASP A 441 29.20 17.98 -2.53
CA ASP A 441 28.25 19.01 -2.12
C ASP A 441 26.80 18.57 -2.39
N GLU A 442 25.89 19.00 -1.53
CA GLU A 442 24.45 18.83 -1.71
C GLU A 442 23.80 20.14 -2.20
N PRO A 443 22.77 20.07 -3.06
CA PRO A 443 22.15 18.87 -3.61
C PRO A 443 22.93 18.24 -4.78
N ILE A 444 22.73 16.95 -4.99
CA ILE A 444 23.33 16.19 -6.10
C ILE A 444 22.32 16.12 -7.24
N ALA A 445 22.64 16.72 -8.38
CA ALA A 445 21.81 16.62 -9.57
C ALA A 445 21.92 15.21 -10.17
N VAL A 446 20.79 14.51 -10.31
CA VAL A 446 20.71 13.15 -10.86
C VAL A 446 19.72 13.11 -12.02
N THR A 447 20.17 12.62 -13.17
CA THR A 447 19.31 12.37 -14.33
C THR A 447 18.53 11.07 -14.12
N ILE A 448 17.20 11.13 -14.12
CA ILE A 448 16.31 9.97 -14.28
C ILE A 448 15.82 9.97 -15.72
N ALA A 449 16.25 8.97 -16.50
CA ALA A 449 15.91 8.83 -17.92
C ALA A 449 15.42 7.41 -18.22
N VAL A 450 14.20 7.28 -18.73
CA VAL A 450 13.50 6.00 -18.93
C VAL A 450 12.67 6.10 -20.21
N SER A 451 12.65 5.03 -21.00
CA SER A 451 11.72 4.90 -22.13
C SER A 451 10.57 4.00 -21.76
N VAL A 452 9.35 4.47 -22.04
CA VAL A 452 8.10 3.72 -21.95
C VAL A 452 7.71 3.29 -23.36
N VAL A 453 7.95 2.03 -23.66
CA VAL A 453 7.64 1.39 -24.95
C VAL A 453 6.29 0.68 -24.83
N VAL A 454 5.41 0.92 -25.79
CA VAL A 454 4.07 0.34 -25.83
C VAL A 454 3.93 -0.50 -27.09
N LEU A 455 3.72 -1.79 -26.91
CA LEU A 455 3.47 -2.75 -27.97
C LEU A 455 2.00 -3.18 -27.94
N GLU A 456 1.43 -3.48 -29.10
CA GLU A 456 0.10 -4.07 -29.23
C GLU A 456 0.18 -5.38 -30.01
N ILE A 457 -0.45 -6.42 -29.49
CA ILE A 457 -0.58 -7.72 -30.16
C ILE A 457 -1.67 -7.62 -31.24
N ALA A 458 -1.45 -8.30 -32.37
CA ALA A 458 -2.34 -8.27 -33.53
C ALA A 458 -3.76 -8.79 -33.23
#